data_AF-A0A257VQG6-F1
#
_entry.id   AF-A0A257VQG6-F1
#
_cell.length_a   1.000
_cell.length_b   1.000
_cell.length_c   1.000
_cell.angle_alpha   90.00
_cell.angle_beta   90.00
_cell.angle_gamma   90.00
#
_symmetry.space_group_name_H-M   'P 1'
#
loop_
_entity.id
_entity.type
_entity.pdbx_description
1 polymer ?
#
loop_
_entity_poly.entity_id
_entity_poly.type
_entity_poly.pdbx_seq_one_letter_code
_entity_poly.pdbx_strand_id
1 'polypeptide(L)'
;MPPADNLSDIIRARRTIGAFTSQPIDPSIVNEALELACWAPNHRKTEPWRYYWIGPESQRRIVELNAELIAAKKGAAAAEVKRQQWTVIPGWLVVTCLRSEDPLLMEEDYAA
;
A
#
# COMPACT_ATOMS: atom_id res chain seq x y z
N MET A 1 15.82 -0.42 -18.52
CA MET A 1 14.81 0.64 -18.73
C MET A 1 15.60 1.94 -18.88
N PRO A 2 15.37 2.76 -19.91
CA PRO A 2 16.03 4.06 -19.98
C PRO A 2 15.65 4.88 -18.73
N PRO A 3 16.54 5.77 -18.24
CA PRO A 3 16.21 6.64 -17.13
C PRO A 3 14.96 7.46 -17.47
N ALA A 4 14.07 7.60 -16.49
CA ALA A 4 12.87 8.39 -16.67
C ALA A 4 13.25 9.86 -16.47
N ASP A 5 13.63 10.53 -17.56
CA ASP A 5 14.20 11.88 -17.52
C ASP A 5 13.15 12.99 -17.36
N ASN A 6 11.85 12.64 -17.42
CA ASN A 6 10.74 13.56 -17.22
C ASN A 6 9.50 12.87 -16.63
N LEU A 7 8.52 13.68 -16.19
CA LEU A 7 7.29 13.20 -15.55
C LEU A 7 6.48 12.21 -16.41
N SER A 8 6.41 12.43 -17.72
CA SER A 8 5.63 11.56 -18.61
C SER A 8 6.24 10.15 -18.66
N ASP A 9 7.56 10.05 -18.66
CA ASP A 9 8.26 8.78 -18.69
C ASP A 9 8.13 8.04 -17.35
N ILE A 10 8.16 8.76 -16.22
CA ILE A 10 7.91 8.20 -14.88
C ILE A 10 6.50 7.57 -14.83
N ILE A 11 5.48 8.32 -15.29
CA ILE A 11 4.09 7.84 -15.31
C ILE A 11 3.96 6.59 -16.19
N ARG A 12 4.58 6.57 -17.38
CA ARG A 12 4.54 5.42 -18.30
C ARG A 12 5.36 4.23 -17.81
N ALA A 13 6.42 4.45 -17.04
CA ALA A 13 7.31 3.40 -16.54
C ALA A 13 6.74 2.69 -15.30
N ARG A 14 5.91 3.36 -14.49
CA ARG A 14 5.35 2.79 -13.26
C ARG A 14 4.61 1.47 -13.53
N ARG A 15 4.95 0.43 -12.77
CA ARG A 15 4.26 -0.88 -12.79
C ARG A 15 3.85 -1.25 -11.38
N THR A 16 2.80 -2.06 -11.27
CA THR A 16 2.48 -2.73 -10.02
C THR A 16 3.43 -3.90 -9.85
N ILE A 17 4.24 -3.88 -8.80
CA ILE A 17 5.26 -4.89 -8.52
C ILE A 17 4.71 -5.87 -7.48
N GLY A 18 4.79 -7.17 -7.77
CA GLY A 18 4.36 -8.25 -6.87
C GLY A 18 5.49 -9.17 -6.40
N ALA A 19 6.72 -8.92 -6.85
CA ALA A 19 7.92 -9.67 -6.46
C ALA A 19 8.93 -8.69 -5.89
N PHE A 20 9.28 -8.88 -4.63
CA PHE A 20 10.16 -7.98 -3.86
C PHE A 20 11.42 -8.74 -3.44
N THR A 21 12.50 -7.99 -3.26
CA THR A 21 13.69 -8.47 -2.55
C THR A 21 13.49 -8.28 -1.05
N SER A 22 14.27 -9.01 -0.23
CA SER A 22 14.28 -8.81 1.23
C SER A 22 15.11 -7.60 1.67
N GLN A 23 15.48 -6.72 0.74
CA GLN A 23 16.27 -5.54 1.05
C GLN A 23 15.42 -4.55 1.86
N PRO A 24 15.87 -4.11 3.04
CA PRO A 24 15.14 -3.11 3.81
C PRO A 24 15.10 -1.78 3.05
N ILE A 25 13.98 -1.07 3.18
CA ILE A 25 13.79 0.27 2.65
C ILE A 25 14.12 1.27 3.75
N ASP A 26 14.85 2.33 3.41
CA ASP A 26 15.07 3.46 4.32
C ASP A 26 13.72 4.14 4.62
N PRO A 27 13.28 4.22 5.89
CA PRO A 27 12.00 4.84 6.24
C PRO A 27 11.86 6.29 5.78
N SER A 28 12.96 7.03 5.63
CA SER A 28 12.92 8.43 5.16
C SER A 28 12.38 8.54 3.73
N ILE A 29 12.69 7.58 2.86
CA ILE A 29 12.20 7.53 1.47
C ILE A 29 10.68 7.38 1.46
N VAL A 30 10.14 6.53 2.34
CA VAL A 30 8.70 6.33 2.45
C VAL A 30 8.04 7.60 2.99
N ASN A 31 8.60 8.20 4.03
CA ASN A 31 8.05 9.42 4.63
C ASN A 31 8.00 10.56 3.62
N GLU A 32 9.08 10.80 2.86
CA GLU A 32 9.10 11.80 1.80
C GLU A 32 8.04 11.53 0.73
N ALA A 33 7.87 10.26 0.32
CA ALA A 33 6.83 9.88 -0.64
C ALA A 33 5.41 10.12 -0.10
N LEU A 34 5.17 9.89 1.20
CA LEU A 34 3.88 10.16 1.84
C LEU A 34 3.62 11.67 1.98
N GLU A 35 4.63 12.45 2.32
CA GLU A 35 4.53 13.92 2.35
C GLU A 35 4.17 14.47 0.97
N LEU A 36 4.81 13.96 -0.10
CA LEU A 36 4.46 14.32 -1.48
C LEU A 36 3.03 13.88 -1.84
N ALA A 37 2.58 12.73 -1.36
CA ALA A 37 1.21 12.25 -1.61
C ALA A 37 0.14 13.17 -0.99
N CYS A 38 0.43 13.84 0.13
CA CYS A 38 -0.48 14.81 0.76
C CYS A 38 -0.74 16.06 -0.09
N TRP A 39 0.05 16.32 -1.14
CA TRP A 39 -0.22 17.42 -2.08
C TRP A 39 -1.30 17.09 -3.12
N ALA A 40 -1.90 15.89 -3.05
CA ALA A 40 -3.04 15.55 -3.87
C ALA A 40 -4.20 16.54 -3.66
N PRO A 41 -4.91 16.95 -4.74
CA PRO A 41 -6.03 17.85 -4.61
C PRO A 41 -7.19 17.16 -3.88
N ASN A 42 -7.72 17.79 -2.85
CA ASN A 42 -8.90 17.32 -2.14
C ASN A 42 -9.88 18.48 -1.91
N HIS A 43 -11.18 18.19 -2.02
CA HIS A 43 -12.20 19.22 -1.86
C HIS A 43 -12.22 19.69 -0.39
N ARG A 44 -12.44 20.99 -0.18
CA ARG A 44 -12.46 21.62 1.16
C ARG A 44 -11.18 21.49 2.00
N LYS A 45 -10.09 20.92 1.45
CA LYS A 45 -8.78 20.78 2.14
C LYS A 45 -8.88 20.00 3.45
N THR A 46 -9.69 18.94 3.48
CA THR A 46 -9.87 18.06 4.64
C THR A 46 -8.71 17.09 4.87
N GLU A 47 -7.92 16.80 3.83
CA GLU A 47 -6.78 15.88 3.85
C GLU A 47 -7.14 14.56 4.57
N PRO A 48 -8.12 13.80 4.04
CA PRO A 48 -8.81 12.77 4.80
C PRO A 48 -8.01 11.46 4.92
N TRP A 49 -6.95 11.30 4.13
CA TRP A 49 -6.08 10.13 4.15
C TRP A 49 -5.40 9.93 5.50
N ARG A 50 -5.33 8.68 5.95
CA ARG A 50 -4.55 8.25 7.10
C ARG A 50 -3.65 7.10 6.68
N TYR A 51 -2.37 7.23 6.98
CA TYR A 51 -1.34 6.25 6.66
C TYR A 51 -0.92 5.51 7.92
N TYR A 52 -0.94 4.18 7.87
CA TYR A 52 -0.51 3.33 8.97
C TYR A 52 0.61 2.41 8.50
N TRP A 53 1.79 2.61 9.07
CA TRP A 53 2.88 1.66 8.90
C TRP A 53 2.59 0.39 9.69
N ILE A 54 2.58 -0.75 9.02
CA ILE A 54 2.27 -2.02 9.64
C ILE A 54 3.54 -2.63 10.20
N GLY A 55 3.59 -2.75 11.53
CA GLY A 55 4.72 -3.36 12.22
C GLY A 55 4.80 -4.90 12.05
N PRO A 56 5.92 -5.51 12.46
CA PRO A 56 6.21 -6.92 12.20
C PRO A 56 5.20 -7.92 12.78
N GLU A 57 4.53 -7.58 13.89
CA GLU A 57 3.50 -8.44 14.48
C GLU A 57 2.25 -8.47 13.60
N SER A 58 1.71 -7.31 13.26
CA SER A 58 0.54 -7.19 12.39
C SER A 58 0.81 -7.75 10.99
N GLN A 59 2.01 -7.53 10.45
CA GLN A 59 2.44 -8.13 9.18
C GLN A 59 2.36 -9.65 9.23
N ARG A 60 2.91 -10.30 10.28
CA ARG A 60 2.82 -11.75 10.44
C ARG A 60 1.38 -12.23 10.47
N ARG A 61 0.50 -11.56 11.22
CA ARG A 61 -0.93 -11.89 11.28
C ARG A 61 -1.61 -11.77 9.90
N ILE A 62 -1.28 -10.74 9.11
CA ILE A 62 -1.81 -10.56 7.75
C ILE A 62 -1.36 -11.70 6.83
N VAL A 63 -0.09 -12.10 6.90
CA VAL A 63 0.45 -13.20 6.08
C VAL A 63 -0.23 -14.53 6.43
N GLU A 64 -0.38 -14.83 7.73
CA GLU A 64 -1.06 -16.05 8.18
C GLU A 64 -2.53 -16.08 7.73
N LEU A 65 -3.26 -14.98 7.94
CA LEU A 65 -4.65 -14.86 7.51
C LEU A 65 -4.78 -15.04 5.99
N ASN A 66 -3.86 -14.46 5.20
CA ASN A 66 -3.86 -14.67 3.76
C ASN A 66 -3.63 -16.14 3.40
N ALA A 67 -2.67 -16.80 4.04
CA ALA A 67 -2.39 -18.21 3.80
C ALA A 67 -3.60 -19.09 4.13
N GLU A 68 -4.30 -18.84 5.24
CA GLU A 68 -5.54 -19.54 5.60
C GLU A 68 -6.64 -19.38 4.53
N LEU A 69 -6.88 -18.14 4.09
CA LEU A 69 -7.88 -17.85 3.05
C LEU A 69 -7.52 -18.50 1.70
N ILE A 70 -6.23 -18.51 1.34
CA ILE A 70 -5.77 -19.18 0.12
C ILE A 70 -5.86 -20.70 0.27
N ALA A 71 -5.54 -21.27 1.43
CA ALA A 71 -5.65 -22.69 1.67
C ALA A 71 -7.11 -23.18 1.51
N ALA A 72 -8.06 -22.44 2.08
CA ALA A 72 -9.49 -22.73 1.94
C ALA A 72 -9.97 -22.66 0.48
N LYS A 73 -9.42 -21.75 -0.34
CA LYS A 73 -9.87 -21.54 -1.72
C LYS A 73 -9.12 -22.35 -2.78
N LYS A 74 -7.83 -22.62 -2.55
CA LYS A 74 -6.87 -23.14 -3.55
C LYS A 74 -5.95 -24.25 -3.04
N GLY A 75 -6.11 -24.67 -1.79
CA GLY A 75 -5.32 -25.74 -1.17
C GLY A 75 -3.99 -25.29 -0.55
N ALA A 76 -3.42 -26.18 0.28
CA ALA A 76 -2.27 -25.88 1.13
C ALA A 76 -0.99 -25.51 0.35
N ALA A 77 -0.74 -26.14 -0.80
CA ALA A 77 0.44 -25.84 -1.62
C ALA A 77 0.42 -24.39 -2.15
N ALA A 78 -0.73 -23.89 -2.61
CA ALA A 78 -0.88 -22.52 -3.07
C ALA A 78 -0.75 -21.50 -1.93
N ALA A 79 -1.21 -21.86 -0.73
CA ALA A 79 -1.08 -21.05 0.47
C ALA A 79 0.37 -20.88 0.88
N GLU A 80 1.16 -21.95 0.86
CA GLU A 80 2.57 -21.90 1.24
C GLU A 80 3.40 -21.04 0.27
N VAL A 81 3.15 -21.16 -1.03
CA VAL A 81 3.78 -20.28 -2.03
C VAL A 81 3.45 -18.80 -1.75
N LYS A 82 2.20 -18.49 -1.40
CA LYS A 82 1.79 -17.11 -1.10
C LYS A 82 2.38 -16.60 0.21
N ARG A 83 2.42 -17.44 1.24
CA ARG A 83 3.07 -17.15 2.53
C ARG A 83 4.51 -16.70 2.31
N GLN A 84 5.30 -17.52 1.61
CA GLN A 84 6.71 -17.21 1.32
C GLN A 84 6.88 -15.90 0.53
N GLN A 85 6.04 -15.68 -0.49
CA GLN A 85 6.05 -14.45 -1.28
C GLN A 85 5.73 -13.19 -0.44
N TRP A 86 4.80 -13.29 0.51
CA TRP A 86 4.34 -12.14 1.29
C TRP A 86 5.25 -11.86 2.50
N THR A 87 5.89 -12.88 3.06
CA THR A 87 6.88 -12.73 4.14
C THR A 87 8.08 -11.88 3.72
N VAL A 88 8.50 -11.95 2.45
CA VAL A 88 9.67 -11.19 1.96
C VAL A 88 9.36 -9.74 1.57
N ILE A 89 8.11 -9.30 1.66
CA ILE A 89 7.73 -7.92 1.35
C ILE A 89 8.35 -6.99 2.42
N PRO A 90 9.16 -6.00 2.03
CA PRO A 90 9.99 -5.22 2.96
C PRO A 90 9.20 -4.20 3.79
N GLY A 91 7.97 -3.86 3.39
CA GLY A 91 7.13 -2.91 4.10
C GLY A 91 5.67 -3.03 3.72
N TRP A 92 4.80 -2.80 4.69
CA TRP A 92 3.35 -2.86 4.56
C TRP A 92 2.76 -1.54 5.02
N LEU A 93 1.96 -0.92 4.16
CA LEU A 93 1.29 0.34 4.42
C LEU A 93 -0.21 0.15 4.24
N VAL A 94 -1.00 0.59 5.23
CA VAL A 94 -2.44 0.69 5.10
C VAL A 94 -2.81 2.16 4.92
N VAL A 95 -3.64 2.43 3.91
CA VAL A 95 -4.24 3.74 3.68
C VAL A 95 -5.72 3.64 4.03
N THR A 96 -6.20 4.55 4.85
CA THR A 96 -7.63 4.71 5.13
C THR A 96 -8.07 6.14 4.87
N CYS A 97 -9.38 6.36 4.84
CA CYS A 97 -10.00 7.66 4.70
C CYS A 97 -10.84 7.93 5.96
N LEU A 98 -10.74 9.13 6.51
CA LEU A 98 -11.63 9.57 7.59
C LEU A 98 -13.08 9.52 7.09
N ARG A 99 -14.00 9.10 7.97
CA ARG A 99 -15.43 9.06 7.64
C ARG A 99 -16.14 10.24 8.28
N SER A 100 -16.98 10.91 7.51
CA SER A 100 -17.86 11.97 7.97
C SER A 100 -19.28 11.44 8.20
N GLU A 101 -20.01 12.06 9.13
CA GLU A 101 -21.46 11.89 9.26
C GLU A 101 -22.24 12.65 8.19
N ASP A 102 -21.62 13.69 7.60
CA ASP A 102 -22.15 14.38 6.42
C ASP A 102 -21.92 13.50 5.17
N PRO A 103 -22.99 13.01 4.51
CA PRO A 103 -22.86 12.13 3.35
C PRO A 103 -22.13 12.77 2.18
N LEU A 104 -22.33 14.07 1.93
CA LEU A 104 -21.67 14.76 0.83
C LEU A 104 -20.17 14.87 1.08
N LEU A 105 -19.80 15.26 2.31
CA LEU A 105 -18.39 15.32 2.69
C LEU A 105 -17.74 13.93 2.62
N MET A 106 -18.45 12.87 3.01
CA MET A 106 -17.93 11.51 2.91
C MET A 106 -17.65 11.10 1.46
N GLU A 107 -18.52 11.43 0.50
CA GLU A 107 -18.29 11.15 -0.92
C GLU A 107 -17.11 11.96 -1.48
N GLU A 108 -17.02 13.24 -1.11
CA GLU A 108 -15.93 14.12 -1.52
C GLU A 108 -14.57 13.67 -0.95
N ASP A 109 -14.52 13.29 0.33
CA ASP A 109 -13.30 12.80 0.98
C ASP A 109 -12.86 11.44 0.40
N TYR A 110 -13.81 10.57 0.03
CA TYR A 110 -13.49 9.29 -0.60
C TYR A 110 -12.90 9.44 -2.02
N ALA A 111 -13.25 10.52 -2.72
CA ALA A 111 -12.76 10.81 -4.06
C ALA A 111 -11.40 11.54 -4.08
N ALA A 112 -10.86 11.88 -2.90
CA ALA A 112 -9.58 12.56 -2.71
C ALA A 112 -8.36 11.67 -3.03
#